data_AF-A0A432S3W8-F1
#
_entry.id   AF-A0A432S3W8-F1
#
_cell.length_a   1.000
_cell.length_b   1.000
_cell.length_c   1.000
_cell.angle_alpha   90.00
_cell.angle_beta   90.00
_cell.angle_gamma   90.00
#
_symmetry.space_group_name_H-M   'P 1'
#
loop_
_entity.id
_entity.type
_entity.pdbx_description
1 polymer ?
#
loop_
_entity_poly.entity_id
_entity_poly.type
_entity_poly.pdbx_seq_one_letter_code
_entity_poly.pdbx_strand_id
1 'polypeptide(L)'
;MTKKFITGLGLSLAIFGFSTALPLVNGEISVGYMQQKPNGWLQYDGDTVDLKKDLGFDDENKGFVKAKLELPIPLIPNIYLQYIPMDFKGDRNTTFRFDGKTFTGNVHSEVTLDHYDIGLYYNVPMISAMTSNVFDAEVGLIVRVIDFEAKVSDGTKNRFYSTYSYVICRFNYKSF
;
A
#
# COMPACT_ATOMS: atom_id res chain seq x y z
N MET A 1 -5.52 28.93 -3.97
CA MET A 1 -6.08 27.88 -4.85
C MET A 1 -5.90 26.54 -4.13
N THR A 2 -6.92 26.12 -3.39
CA THR A 2 -6.85 24.95 -2.51
C THR A 2 -7.02 23.69 -3.36
N LYS A 3 -5.95 22.93 -3.57
CA LYS A 3 -5.99 21.64 -4.29
C LYS A 3 -6.87 20.68 -3.49
N LYS A 4 -8.14 20.54 -3.87
CA LYS A 4 -9.06 19.58 -3.27
C LYS A 4 -8.72 18.20 -3.83
N PHE A 5 -7.82 17.50 -3.16
CA PHE A 5 -7.57 16.07 -3.41
C PHE A 5 -8.66 15.30 -2.65
N ILE A 6 -9.75 14.93 -3.32
CA ILE A 6 -10.77 14.04 -2.74
C ILE A 6 -10.55 12.68 -3.39
N THR A 7 -9.85 11.79 -2.70
CA THR A 7 -9.56 10.47 -3.26
C THR A 7 -9.98 9.38 -2.28
N GLY A 8 -11.07 8.71 -2.62
CA GLY A 8 -11.49 7.45 -2.01
C GLY A 8 -10.88 6.30 -2.81
N LEU A 9 -9.59 6.03 -2.61
CA LEU A 9 -8.93 4.84 -3.13
C LEU A 9 -9.22 3.68 -2.19
N GLY A 10 -10.01 2.71 -2.65
CA GLY A 10 -10.25 1.45 -1.95
C GLY A 10 -9.26 0.40 -2.43
N LEU A 11 -8.30 0.01 -1.58
CA LEU A 11 -7.43 -1.12 -1.86
C LEU A 11 -7.77 -2.25 -0.90
N SER A 12 -8.30 -3.35 -1.44
CA SER A 12 -8.44 -4.59 -0.68
C SER A 12 -7.20 -5.45 -0.88
N LEU A 13 -6.70 -6.01 0.22
CA LEU A 13 -5.47 -6.78 0.30
C LEU A 13 -5.75 -8.12 0.97
N ALA A 14 -5.47 -9.22 0.28
CA ALA A 14 -5.38 -10.55 0.91
C ALA A 14 -3.90 -10.93 0.99
N ILE A 15 -3.42 -11.32 2.18
CA ILE A 15 -1.99 -11.52 2.45
C ILE A 15 -1.74 -13.00 2.77
N PHE A 16 -0.81 -13.63 2.06
CA PHE A 16 -0.31 -14.97 2.33
C PHE A 16 1.21 -14.89 2.53
N GLY A 17 1.74 -15.42 3.62
CA GLY A 17 3.18 -15.34 3.87
C GLY A 17 3.70 -16.40 4.81
N PHE A 18 5.01 -16.59 4.75
CA PHE A 18 5.79 -17.44 5.63
C PHE A 18 6.71 -16.56 6.45
N SER A 19 7.00 -16.98 7.68
CA SER A 19 7.94 -16.30 8.57
C SER A 19 8.98 -17.27 9.10
N THR A 20 10.21 -16.78 9.29
CA THR A 20 11.31 -17.51 9.90
C THR A 20 11.98 -16.66 10.97
N ALA A 21 12.29 -17.29 12.10
CA ALA A 21 13.06 -16.67 13.17
C ALA A 21 14.56 -16.71 12.84
N LEU A 22 15.29 -15.64 13.18
CA LEU A 22 16.74 -15.56 12.97
C LEU A 22 17.47 -16.23 14.15
N PRO A 23 18.41 -17.16 13.90
CA PRO A 23 19.27 -17.68 14.94
C PRO A 23 20.24 -16.56 15.35
N LEU A 24 20.24 -16.17 16.63
CA LEU A 24 21.14 -15.21 17.32
C LEU A 24 20.52 -13.84 17.68
N VAL A 25 19.41 -13.44 17.07
CA VAL A 25 18.66 -12.23 17.42
C VAL A 25 17.19 -12.62 17.51
N ASN A 26 16.43 -12.12 18.50
CA ASN A 26 14.96 -12.28 18.51
C ASN A 26 14.37 -11.43 17.37
N GLY A 27 14.52 -11.89 16.15
CA GLY A 27 14.10 -11.22 14.94
C GLY A 27 13.45 -12.22 14.01
N GLU A 28 12.53 -11.73 13.19
CA GLU A 28 11.76 -12.53 12.26
C GLU A 28 11.85 -11.89 10.88
N ILE A 29 12.11 -12.70 9.86
CA ILE A 29 11.94 -12.28 8.47
C ILE A 29 10.71 -13.00 7.93
N SER A 30 9.79 -12.22 7.39
CA SER A 30 8.60 -12.72 6.73
C SER A 30 8.62 -12.32 5.26
N VAL A 31 8.30 -13.27 4.38
CA VAL A 31 8.11 -13.03 2.95
C VAL A 31 6.78 -13.66 2.54
N GLY A 32 6.11 -13.03 1.59
CA GLY A 32 4.83 -13.55 1.15
C GLY A 32 4.35 -12.85 -0.10
N TYR A 33 3.14 -13.18 -0.53
CA TYR A 33 2.45 -12.56 -1.63
C TYR A 33 1.13 -11.99 -1.13
N MET A 34 0.72 -10.89 -1.73
CA MET A 34 -0.57 -10.29 -1.49
C MET A 34 -1.30 -10.04 -2.79
N GLN A 35 -2.59 -10.36 -2.78
CA GLN A 35 -3.50 -10.01 -3.85
C GLN A 35 -3.97 -8.58 -3.61
N GLN A 36 -3.64 -7.70 -4.55
CA GLN A 36 -3.91 -6.27 -4.54
C GLN A 36 -5.02 -5.98 -5.56
N LYS A 37 -6.16 -5.47 -5.08
CA LYS A 37 -7.31 -5.17 -5.94
C LYS A 37 -7.60 -3.67 -5.91
N PRO A 38 -7.07 -2.89 -6.87
CA PRO A 38 -7.33 -1.47 -6.93
C PRO A 38 -8.80 -1.26 -7.28
N ASN A 39 -9.55 -0.59 -6.41
CA ASN A 39 -10.94 -0.23 -6.67
C ASN A 39 -11.24 1.20 -6.19
N GLY A 40 -12.26 1.80 -6.79
CA GLY A 40 -12.69 3.15 -6.47
C GLY A 40 -12.37 4.15 -7.57
N TRP A 41 -12.32 5.42 -7.16
CA TRP A 41 -12.39 6.55 -8.06
C TRP A 41 -11.24 7.51 -7.80
N LEU A 42 -10.59 7.96 -8.87
CA LEU A 42 -9.56 8.98 -8.86
C LEU A 42 -10.12 10.25 -9.50
N GLN A 43 -10.09 11.36 -8.76
CA GLN A 43 -10.46 12.67 -9.31
C GLN A 43 -9.30 13.65 -9.09
N TYR A 44 -8.75 14.18 -10.18
CA TYR A 44 -7.70 15.19 -10.11
C TYR A 44 -7.87 16.24 -11.22
N ASP A 45 -8.31 17.43 -10.81
CA ASP A 45 -8.56 18.60 -11.66
C ASP A 45 -9.19 18.25 -13.02
N GLY A 46 -10.34 17.58 -12.96
CA GLY A 46 -10.78 16.76 -14.07
C GLY A 46 -12.08 16.02 -13.77
N ASP A 47 -12.31 14.98 -14.55
CA ASP A 47 -13.41 14.07 -14.35
C ASP A 47 -13.10 13.09 -13.22
N THR A 48 -14.13 12.44 -12.70
CA THR A 48 -13.96 11.30 -11.81
C THR A 48 -13.69 10.07 -12.66
N VAL A 49 -12.54 9.44 -12.46
CA VAL A 49 -12.06 8.31 -13.26
C VAL A 49 -12.09 7.03 -12.43
N ASP A 50 -12.81 6.01 -12.90
CA ASP A 50 -12.84 4.68 -12.28
C ASP A 50 -11.55 3.91 -12.60
N LEU A 51 -10.89 3.40 -11.56
CA LEU A 51 -9.60 2.71 -11.70
C LEU A 51 -9.69 1.42 -12.53
N LYS A 52 -10.82 0.71 -12.47
CA LYS A 52 -11.01 -0.54 -13.22
C LYS A 52 -11.70 -0.31 -14.55
N LYS A 53 -12.75 0.49 -14.57
CA LYS A 53 -13.56 0.68 -15.78
C LYS A 53 -12.90 1.62 -16.77
N ASP A 54 -12.36 2.73 -16.28
CA ASP A 54 -11.83 3.79 -17.15
C ASP A 54 -10.32 3.64 -17.36
N LEU A 55 -9.56 3.29 -16.31
CA LEU A 55 -8.11 3.05 -16.42
C LEU A 55 -7.75 1.60 -16.77
N GLY A 56 -8.65 0.65 -16.52
CA GLY A 56 -8.42 -0.75 -16.86
C GLY A 56 -7.47 -1.49 -15.92
N PHE A 57 -7.30 -1.06 -14.68
CA PHE A 57 -6.40 -1.75 -13.73
C PHE A 57 -6.94 -3.12 -13.35
N ASP A 58 -6.08 -4.12 -13.49
CA ASP A 58 -6.36 -5.50 -13.09
C ASP A 58 -5.89 -5.79 -11.66
N ASP A 59 -6.33 -6.94 -11.13
CA ASP A 59 -5.89 -7.44 -9.83
C ASP A 59 -4.46 -7.99 -9.95
N GLU A 60 -3.58 -7.55 -9.04
CA GLU A 60 -2.16 -7.88 -9.09
C GLU A 60 -1.75 -8.70 -7.87
N ASN A 61 -0.92 -9.73 -8.08
CA ASN A 61 -0.31 -10.49 -6.99
C ASN A 61 1.14 -10.07 -6.85
N LYS A 62 1.45 -9.33 -5.78
CA LYS A 62 2.80 -8.82 -5.53
C LYS A 62 3.38 -9.40 -4.26
N GLY A 63 4.68 -9.63 -4.28
CA GLY A 63 5.41 -10.06 -3.09
C GLY A 63 5.46 -8.94 -2.05
N PHE A 64 5.68 -9.29 -0.79
CA PHE A 64 6.10 -8.35 0.24
C PHE A 64 7.21 -8.99 1.08
N VAL A 65 8.00 -8.12 1.69
CA VAL A 65 9.01 -8.52 2.67
C VAL A 65 8.81 -7.71 3.95
N LYS A 66 8.96 -8.38 5.08
CA LYS A 66 8.88 -7.79 6.40
C LYS A 66 10.04 -8.32 7.24
N ALA A 67 10.68 -7.45 7.99
CA ALA A 67 11.67 -7.80 8.98
C ALA A 67 11.24 -7.21 10.32
N LYS A 68 11.15 -8.04 11.35
CA LYS A 68 10.88 -7.65 12.73
C LYS A 68 12.12 -7.85 13.57
N LEU A 69 12.32 -6.95 14.52
CA LEU A 69 13.34 -7.03 15.54
C LEU A 69 12.68 -6.80 16.89
N GLU A 70 12.71 -7.83 17.72
CA GLU A 70 12.24 -7.77 19.09
C GLU A 70 13.40 -7.41 20.02
N LEU A 71 13.20 -6.33 20.78
CA LEU A 71 14.20 -5.86 21.72
C LEU A 71 13.96 -6.54 23.09
N PRO A 72 15.00 -7.07 23.74
CA PRO A 72 14.85 -7.78 25.02
C PRO A 72 14.54 -6.85 26.21
N ILE A 73 14.45 -5.54 25.98
CA ILE A 73 14.23 -4.52 27.01
C ILE A 73 12.72 -4.21 27.07
N PRO A 74 12.03 -4.54 28.17
CA PRO A 74 10.56 -4.48 28.25
C PRO A 74 9.96 -3.08 28.10
N LEU A 75 10.76 -2.02 28.22
CA LEU A 75 10.29 -0.64 28.07
C LEU A 75 10.42 -0.11 26.64
N ILE A 76 11.31 -0.69 25.81
CA ILE A 76 11.56 -0.19 24.46
C ILE A 76 10.65 -0.95 23.49
N PRO A 77 9.93 -0.28 22.59
CA PRO A 77 9.08 -0.96 21.62
C PRO A 77 9.92 -1.78 20.65
N ASN A 78 9.36 -2.90 20.20
CA ASN A 78 9.91 -3.66 19.08
C ASN A 78 9.79 -2.84 17.80
N ILE A 79 10.65 -3.13 16.83
CA ILE A 79 10.65 -2.43 15.53
C ILE A 79 10.39 -3.43 14.41
N TYR A 80 9.65 -2.99 13.40
CA TYR A 80 9.58 -3.71 12.14
C TYR A 80 9.77 -2.78 10.95
N LEU A 81 10.32 -3.34 9.90
CA LEU A 81 10.43 -2.74 8.58
C LEU A 81 9.63 -3.61 7.61
N GLN A 82 8.87 -3.00 6.72
CA GLN A 82 8.11 -3.73 5.71
C GLN A 82 8.12 -2.98 4.40
N TYR A 83 8.33 -3.71 3.31
CA TYR A 83 8.30 -3.20 1.96
C TYR A 83 7.22 -3.94 1.17
N ILE A 84 6.35 -3.17 0.53
CA ILE A 84 5.26 -3.68 -0.31
C ILE A 84 5.29 -2.93 -1.64
N PRO A 85 5.82 -3.53 -2.71
CA PRO A 85 5.69 -2.97 -4.04
C PRO A 85 4.23 -3.02 -4.50
N MET A 86 3.76 -1.95 -5.14
CA MET A 86 2.45 -1.91 -5.78
C MET A 86 2.56 -1.20 -7.12
N ASP A 87 2.24 -1.91 -8.20
CA ASP A 87 2.20 -1.37 -9.55
C ASP A 87 0.95 -1.88 -10.26
N PHE A 88 0.24 -0.96 -10.90
CA PHE A 88 -0.99 -1.21 -11.64
C PHE A 88 -0.87 -0.60 -13.03
N LYS A 89 -1.23 -1.40 -14.03
CA LYS A 89 -1.21 -1.01 -15.44
C LYS A 89 -2.56 -1.28 -16.06
N GLY A 90 -2.95 -0.45 -17.03
CA GLY A 90 -4.18 -0.66 -17.76
C GLY A 90 -4.21 0.10 -19.08
N ASP A 91 -4.87 -0.52 -20.05
CA ASP A 91 -5.07 0.00 -21.40
C ASP A 91 -6.58 0.05 -21.68
N ARG A 92 -7.09 1.25 -21.95
CA ARG A 92 -8.51 1.46 -22.24
C ARG A 92 -8.73 2.48 -23.34
N ASN A 93 -9.69 2.16 -24.21
CA ASN A 93 -10.23 3.13 -25.14
C ASN A 93 -11.29 3.97 -24.44
N THR A 94 -10.93 5.16 -24.00
CA THR A 94 -11.79 6.01 -23.17
C THR A 94 -11.56 7.49 -23.48
N THR A 95 -12.38 8.35 -22.91
CA THR A 95 -12.19 9.80 -22.92
C THR A 95 -12.43 10.34 -21.51
N PHE A 96 -11.40 10.93 -20.92
CA PHE A 96 -11.50 11.56 -19.61
C PHE A 96 -10.57 12.78 -19.52
N ARG A 97 -10.94 13.71 -18.64
CA ARG A 97 -10.10 14.85 -18.31
C ARG A 97 -9.30 14.57 -17.04
N PHE A 98 -7.98 14.73 -17.10
CA PHE A 98 -7.08 14.57 -15.97
C PHE A 98 -6.01 15.67 -15.99
N ASP A 99 -5.80 16.34 -14.85
CA ASP A 99 -4.92 17.52 -14.75
C ASP A 99 -5.24 18.59 -15.81
N GLY A 100 -6.52 18.92 -15.97
CA GLY A 100 -6.96 19.93 -16.93
C GLY A 100 -6.81 19.54 -18.41
N LYS A 101 -6.33 18.34 -18.75
CA LYS A 101 -6.16 17.86 -20.13
C LYS A 101 -7.10 16.72 -20.46
N THR A 102 -7.69 16.78 -21.65
CA THR A 102 -8.50 15.68 -22.19
C THR A 102 -7.60 14.67 -22.89
N PHE A 103 -7.71 13.41 -22.46
CA PHE A 103 -7.16 12.24 -23.12
C PHE A 103 -8.30 11.54 -23.85
N THR A 104 -8.08 11.10 -25.09
CA THR A 104 -9.12 10.52 -25.95
C THR A 104 -8.51 9.41 -26.79
N GLY A 105 -9.16 8.26 -26.87
CA GLY A 105 -8.68 7.13 -27.66
C GLY A 105 -8.04 6.08 -26.78
N ASN A 106 -6.99 5.41 -27.27
CA ASN A 106 -6.31 4.37 -26.51
C ASN A 106 -5.37 5.00 -25.47
N VAL A 107 -5.83 5.05 -24.23
CA VAL A 107 -5.10 5.62 -23.11
C VAL A 107 -4.43 4.49 -22.32
N HIS A 108 -3.10 4.56 -22.24
CA HIS A 108 -2.29 3.73 -21.37
C HIS A 108 -2.08 4.45 -20.03
N SER A 109 -2.37 3.75 -18.94
CA SER A 109 -2.27 4.27 -17.58
C SER A 109 -1.41 3.35 -16.72
N GLU A 110 -0.44 3.90 -16.00
CA GLU A 110 0.42 3.20 -15.06
C GLU A 110 0.40 3.96 -13.72
N VAL A 111 0.21 3.24 -12.63
CA VAL A 111 0.16 3.81 -11.28
C VAL A 111 1.00 2.93 -10.34
N THR A 112 1.97 3.54 -9.67
CA THR A 112 2.87 2.89 -8.69
C THR A 112 2.61 3.46 -7.30
N LEU A 113 2.48 2.60 -6.29
CA LEU A 113 2.19 2.90 -4.88
C LEU A 113 3.10 2.08 -3.95
N ASP A 114 4.41 2.27 -4.02
CA ASP A 114 5.32 1.50 -3.18
C ASP A 114 5.23 1.93 -1.72
N HIS A 115 4.97 0.97 -0.83
CA HIS A 115 4.89 1.22 0.61
C HIS A 115 6.19 0.84 1.31
N TYR A 116 6.73 1.80 2.05
CA TYR A 116 7.81 1.61 3.01
C TYR A 116 7.28 1.87 4.41
N ASP A 117 7.17 0.80 5.19
CA ASP A 117 6.61 0.84 6.53
C ASP A 117 7.72 0.70 7.57
N ILE A 118 7.74 1.63 8.51
CA ILE A 118 8.52 1.53 9.74
C ILE A 118 7.53 1.54 10.89
N GLY A 119 7.48 0.45 11.66
CA GLY A 119 6.56 0.31 12.77
C GLY A 119 7.28 0.11 14.09
N LEU A 120 6.78 0.78 15.12
CA LEU A 120 7.12 0.52 16.51
C LEU A 120 5.92 -0.17 17.16
N TYR A 121 6.13 -1.32 17.79
CA TYR A 121 5.03 -2.11 18.34
C TYR A 121 5.37 -2.74 19.69
N TYR A 122 4.32 -3.00 20.47
CA TYR A 122 4.35 -3.81 21.67
C TYR A 122 3.42 -5.00 21.50
N ASN A 123 3.84 -6.14 22.05
CA ASN A 123 2.99 -7.32 22.15
C ASN A 123 1.95 -7.09 23.25
N VAL A 124 0.71 -7.53 23.02
CA VAL A 124 -0.38 -7.45 23.99
C VAL A 124 -0.59 -8.84 24.60
N PRO A 125 0.12 -9.19 25.70
CA PRO A 125 0.16 -10.55 26.23
C PRO A 125 -1.20 -11.03 26.75
N MET A 126 -2.10 -10.11 27.10
CA MET A 126 -3.44 -10.46 27.57
C MET A 126 -4.24 -11.23 26.51
N ILE A 127 -4.08 -10.88 25.22
CA ILE A 127 -4.82 -11.56 24.14
C ILE A 127 -4.22 -12.95 23.89
N SER A 128 -2.89 -13.08 23.87
CA SER A 128 -2.22 -14.37 23.74
C SER A 128 -2.58 -15.32 24.89
N ALA A 129 -2.65 -14.81 26.12
CA ALA A 129 -3.02 -15.60 27.29
C ALA A 129 -4.50 -16.08 27.26
N MET A 130 -5.42 -15.24 26.79
CA MET A 130 -6.84 -15.59 26.68
C MET A 130 -7.14 -16.57 25.53
N THR A 131 -6.26 -16.62 24.53
CA THR A 131 -6.42 -17.47 23.33
C THR A 131 -5.53 -18.71 23.34
N SER A 132 -4.96 -19.07 24.51
CA SER A 132 -4.03 -20.20 24.64
C SER A 132 -2.88 -20.16 23.63
N ASN A 133 -2.31 -18.97 23.40
CA ASN A 133 -1.22 -18.71 22.46
C ASN A 133 -1.53 -19.04 20.99
N VAL A 134 -2.81 -19.14 20.62
CA VAL A 134 -3.22 -19.30 19.23
C VAL A 134 -3.21 -17.96 18.49
N PHE A 135 -3.40 -16.86 19.22
CA PHE A 135 -3.51 -15.53 18.63
C PHE A 135 -2.61 -14.52 19.33
N ASP A 136 -1.78 -13.82 18.55
CA ASP A 136 -0.93 -12.75 19.04
C ASP A 136 -1.42 -11.40 18.53
N ALA A 137 -1.76 -10.52 19.47
CA ALA A 137 -2.13 -9.14 19.19
C ALA A 137 -0.93 -8.23 19.41
N GLU A 138 -0.66 -7.38 18.43
CA GLU A 138 0.35 -6.32 18.51
C GLU A 138 -0.36 -4.98 18.43
N VAL A 139 0.04 -4.04 19.29
CA VAL A 139 -0.38 -2.64 19.22
C VAL A 139 0.86 -1.81 18.92
N GLY A 140 0.76 -0.97 17.89
CA GLY A 140 1.90 -0.20 17.45
C GLY A 140 1.53 1.06 16.68
N LEU A 141 2.53 1.92 16.59
CA LEU A 141 2.55 3.07 15.72
C LEU A 141 3.29 2.70 14.44
N ILE A 142 2.67 2.95 13.29
CA ILE A 142 3.30 2.75 11.99
C ILE A 142 3.49 4.10 11.33
N VAL A 143 4.71 4.35 10.88
CA VAL A 143 5.06 5.41 9.94
C VAL A 143 5.17 4.74 8.57
N ARG A 144 4.18 4.96 7.71
CA ARG A 144 4.19 4.49 6.33
C ARG A 144 4.57 5.63 5.40
N VAL A 145 5.59 5.41 4.60
CA VAL A 145 5.97 6.27 3.47
C VAL A 145 5.44 5.63 2.20
N ILE A 146 4.63 6.36 1.44
CA ILE A 146 4.07 5.89 0.16
C ILE A 146 4.78 6.63 -0.96
N ASP A 147 5.49 5.93 -1.84
CA ASP A 147 5.96 6.49 -3.09
C ASP A 147 4.87 6.35 -4.16
N PHE A 148 4.35 7.48 -4.63
CA PHE A 148 3.23 7.54 -5.55
C PHE A 148 3.67 8.12 -6.90
N GLU A 149 3.50 7.33 -7.95
CA GLU A 149 3.74 7.72 -9.34
C GLU A 149 2.52 7.41 -10.19
N ALA A 150 2.10 8.34 -11.05
CA ALA A 150 1.01 8.13 -11.98
C ALA A 150 1.40 8.62 -13.38
N LYS A 151 1.32 7.73 -14.35
CA LYS A 151 1.57 8.02 -15.77
C LYS A 151 0.30 7.78 -16.57
N VAL A 152 0.02 8.73 -17.45
CA VAL A 152 -1.06 8.63 -18.42
C VAL A 152 -0.48 9.05 -19.78
N SER A 153 -0.60 8.16 -20.75
CA SER A 153 -0.14 8.39 -22.12
C SER A 153 -1.21 7.99 -23.12
N ASP A 154 -1.39 8.83 -24.13
CA ASP A 154 -2.17 8.55 -25.34
C ASP A 154 -1.17 8.60 -26.50
N GLY A 155 -1.37 7.84 -27.58
CA GLY A 155 -0.40 7.62 -28.68
C GLY A 155 0.17 8.88 -29.36
N THR A 156 -0.31 10.07 -28.97
CA THR A 156 0.14 11.39 -29.44
C THR A 156 0.72 12.29 -28.32
N LYS A 157 0.55 11.96 -27.03
CA LYS A 157 0.95 12.80 -25.87
C LYS A 157 1.46 11.96 -24.68
N ASN A 158 2.71 12.19 -24.28
CA ASN A 158 3.29 11.64 -23.06
C ASN A 158 3.25 12.67 -21.92
N ARG A 159 2.67 12.32 -20.77
CA ARG A 159 2.73 13.14 -19.54
C ARG A 159 3.17 12.26 -18.37
N PHE A 160 4.24 12.68 -17.71
CA PHE A 160 4.76 12.10 -16.48
C PHE A 160 4.30 12.96 -15.30
N TYR A 161 3.62 12.37 -14.32
CA TYR A 161 3.32 13.02 -13.04
C TYR A 161 3.94 12.19 -11.91
N SER A 162 5.00 12.73 -11.31
CA SER A 162 5.59 12.22 -10.07
C SER A 162 5.09 13.10 -8.93
N THR A 163 4.52 12.53 -7.87
CA THR A 163 4.02 13.32 -6.73
C THR A 163 4.18 12.57 -5.40
N TYR A 164 5.19 13.02 -4.65
CA TYR A 164 5.39 13.13 -3.20
C TYR A 164 4.94 12.02 -2.23
N SER A 165 5.91 11.68 -1.38
CA SER A 165 5.83 10.83 -0.21
C SER A 165 4.80 11.30 0.82
N TYR A 166 3.79 10.48 1.10
CA TYR A 166 2.88 10.68 2.23
C TYR A 166 3.34 9.88 3.44
N VAL A 167 3.44 10.53 4.60
CA VAL A 167 3.64 9.87 5.88
C VAL A 167 2.27 9.65 6.53
N ILE A 168 1.83 8.39 6.59
CA ILE A 168 0.60 8.02 7.29
C ILE A 168 0.98 7.42 8.64
N CYS A 169 0.60 8.10 9.72
CA CYS A 169 0.65 7.56 11.07
C CYS A 169 -0.66 6.82 11.36
N ARG A 170 -0.62 5.49 11.45
CA ARG A 170 -1.80 4.66 11.73
C ARG A 170 -1.57 3.79 12.95
N PHE A 171 -2.56 3.77 13.85
CA PHE A 171 -2.65 2.74 14.89
C PHE A 171 -3.08 1.43 14.23
N ASN A 172 -2.25 0.41 14.33
CA ASN A 172 -2.58 -0.91 13.81
C ASN A 172 -3.09 -1.79 14.94
N TYR A 173 -4.27 -2.39 14.73
CA TYR A 173 -4.69 -3.57 15.45
C TYR A 173 -4.69 -4.70 14.43
N LYS A 174 -3.87 -5.73 14.65
CA LYS A 174 -3.89 -6.91 13.79
C LYS A 174 -4.98 -7.84 14.33
N SER A 175 -6.09 -7.97 13.61
CA SER A 175 -7.02 -9.08 13.77
C SER A 175 -6.98 -9.87 12.47
N PHE A 176 -6.42 -11.07 12.53
CA PHE A 176 -6.74 -12.09 11.52
C PHE A 176 -8.13 -12.64 11.79
#